data_AF-A0A820J6I4-F1
#
_entry.id   AF-A0A820J6I4-F1
#
_cell.length_a   1.000
_cell.length_b   1.000
_cell.length_c   1.000
_cell.angle_alpha   90.00
_cell.angle_beta   90.00
_cell.angle_gamma   90.00
#
_symmetry.space_group_name_H-M   'P 1'
#
loop_
_entity.id
_entity.type
_entity.pdbx_description
1 polymer ?
#
loop_
_entity_poly.entity_id
_entity_poly.type
_entity_poly.pdbx_seq_one_letter_code
_entity_poly.pdbx_strand_id
1 'polypeptide(L)'
;TLYPACDLDTIMNYITKVAMRSVLMSTPKSIRDSIITQAANMFACYRKHGAQATTAGQLILPETLKLLPVYVASLLKSDALTGTLTLTTDDRSWLIHRLMSMNIKGTSAYIYPRIYPLHTLEENSIPPSMIRCLYERFADTGAYVIENGLVMYIWLGSQLDPTFVQYVFGLPSASHIQPEKCRAVELDNPLSKNVRTLLNMIRDERNSYMKLFVIQQRDPLESFFKNYLVEDKGFTGGASYVDFLYHL
;
A
#
# COMPACT_ATOMS: atom_id res chain seq x y z
N THR A 1 11.86 -25.85 12.82
CA THR A 1 10.67 -25.43 13.58
C THR A 1 10.45 -23.92 13.60
N LEU A 2 11.52 -23.09 13.57
CA LEU A 2 11.39 -21.62 13.63
C LEU A 2 10.58 -21.01 12.47
N TYR A 3 10.98 -21.24 11.21
CA TYR A 3 10.37 -20.57 10.05
C TYR A 3 8.86 -20.79 9.88
N PRO A 4 8.32 -22.01 10.05
CA PRO A 4 6.88 -22.23 10.01
C PRO A 4 6.07 -21.49 11.09
N ALA A 5 6.71 -21.03 12.17
CA ALA A 5 6.06 -20.29 13.25
C ALA A 5 6.22 -18.76 13.13
N CYS A 6 6.87 -18.27 12.07
CA CYS A 6 7.04 -16.84 11.86
C CYS A 6 5.73 -16.17 11.43
N ASP A 7 5.46 -15.00 12.03
CA ASP A 7 4.38 -14.10 11.61
C ASP A 7 4.98 -12.89 10.88
N LEU A 8 4.68 -12.77 9.58
CA LEU A 8 5.26 -11.74 8.72
C LEU A 8 4.89 -10.32 9.20
N ASP A 9 3.62 -10.10 9.52
CA ASP A 9 3.12 -8.77 9.88
C ASP A 9 3.78 -8.26 11.17
N THR A 10 3.97 -9.15 12.15
CA THR A 10 4.69 -8.84 13.40
C THR A 10 6.16 -8.52 13.13
N ILE A 11 6.83 -9.31 12.29
CA ILE A 11 8.22 -9.06 11.90
C ILE A 11 8.34 -7.69 11.22
N MET A 12 7.42 -7.36 10.30
CA MET A 12 7.42 -6.07 9.62
C MET A 12 7.11 -4.92 10.56
N ASN A 13 6.17 -5.06 11.49
CA ASN A 13 5.92 -4.04 12.54
C ASN A 13 7.19 -3.77 13.36
N TYR A 14 7.91 -4.82 13.76
CA TYR A 14 9.16 -4.69 14.48
C TYR A 14 10.24 -3.99 13.64
N ILE A 15 10.50 -4.45 12.42
CA ILE A 15 11.51 -3.87 11.52
C ILE A 15 11.22 -2.39 11.27
N THR A 16 9.96 -2.03 11.00
CA THR A 16 9.56 -0.63 10.82
C THR A 16 9.87 0.22 12.04
N LYS A 17 9.53 -0.25 13.26
CA LYS A 17 9.80 0.53 14.49
C LYS A 17 11.29 0.68 14.77
N VAL A 18 12.09 -0.35 14.53
CA VAL A 18 13.56 -0.27 14.64
C VAL A 18 14.13 0.73 13.64
N ALA A 19 13.65 0.69 12.39
CA ALA A 19 14.07 1.62 11.36
C ALA A 19 13.71 3.07 11.72
N MET A 20 12.47 3.32 12.15
CA MET A 20 12.00 4.65 12.57
C MET A 20 12.82 5.21 13.74
N ARG A 21 13.11 4.39 14.75
CA ARG A 21 13.98 4.79 15.88
C ARG A 21 15.40 5.14 15.43
N SER A 22 15.91 4.45 14.42
CA SER A 22 17.27 4.64 13.91
C SER A 22 17.42 5.93 13.09
N VAL A 23 16.33 6.53 12.60
CA VAL A 23 16.36 7.79 11.82
C VAL A 23 17.06 8.92 12.56
N LEU A 24 17.03 8.93 13.90
CA LEU A 24 17.66 9.96 14.72
C LEU A 24 19.18 9.81 14.84
N MET A 25 19.71 8.59 14.62
CA MET A 25 21.10 8.23 14.94
C MET A 25 21.88 7.70 13.73
N SER A 26 21.22 7.47 12.60
CA SER A 26 21.80 6.80 11.44
C SER A 26 21.37 7.46 10.14
N THR A 27 22.21 7.35 9.12
CA THR A 27 21.88 7.88 7.80
C THR A 27 20.79 7.01 7.15
N PRO A 28 19.91 7.59 6.29
CA PRO A 28 18.91 6.82 5.55
C PRO A 28 19.49 5.63 4.79
N LYS A 29 20.69 5.79 4.20
CA LYS A 29 21.40 4.71 3.52
C LYS A 29 21.73 3.55 4.46
N SER A 30 22.33 3.84 5.62
CA SER A 30 22.69 2.80 6.60
C SER A 30 21.47 2.03 7.10
N ILE A 31 20.34 2.71 7.32
CA ILE A 31 19.08 2.07 7.74
C ILE A 31 18.56 1.14 6.64
N ARG A 32 18.55 1.60 5.37
CA ARG A 32 18.15 0.79 4.22
C ARG A 32 19.01 -0.46 4.07
N ASP A 33 20.33 -0.30 4.12
CA ASP A 33 21.29 -1.40 3.99
C ASP A 33 21.11 -2.41 5.13
N SER A 34 20.83 -1.94 6.35
CA SER A 34 20.53 -2.80 7.51
C SER A 34 19.27 -3.64 7.30
N ILE A 35 18.17 -3.03 6.83
CA ILE A 35 16.90 -3.74 6.55
C ILE A 35 17.12 -4.81 5.47
N ILE A 36 17.80 -4.46 4.37
CA ILE A 36 18.09 -5.37 3.25
C ILE A 36 18.95 -6.54 3.73
N THR A 37 20.03 -6.23 4.46
CA THR A 37 20.94 -7.23 5.02
C THR A 37 20.22 -8.18 5.97
N GLN A 38 19.32 -7.65 6.81
CA GLN A 38 18.52 -8.46 7.71
C GLN A 38 17.61 -9.44 6.95
N ALA A 39 16.92 -8.98 5.90
CA ALA A 39 16.08 -9.84 5.06
C ALA A 39 16.90 -10.91 4.33
N ALA A 40 18.03 -10.53 3.72
CA ALA A 40 18.93 -11.46 3.03
C ALA A 40 19.47 -12.54 3.99
N ASN A 41 19.85 -12.16 5.21
CA ASN A 41 20.32 -13.10 6.23
C ASN A 41 19.23 -14.09 6.66
N MET A 42 17.96 -13.66 6.75
CA MET A 42 16.85 -14.56 7.06
C MET A 42 16.71 -15.66 6.01
N PHE A 43 16.83 -15.32 4.72
CA PHE A 43 16.73 -16.28 3.62
C PHE A 43 17.99 -17.13 3.46
N ALA A 44 19.18 -16.56 3.63
CA ALA A 44 20.44 -17.30 3.60
C ALA A 44 20.48 -18.36 4.71
N CYS A 45 20.03 -18.02 5.92
CA CYS A 45 19.92 -18.97 7.02
C CYS A 45 18.89 -20.07 6.74
N TYR A 46 17.75 -19.73 6.12
CA TYR A 46 16.73 -20.70 5.72
C TYR A 46 17.27 -21.67 4.66
N ARG A 47 17.93 -21.16 3.63
CA ARG A 47 18.54 -21.98 2.58
C ARG A 47 19.57 -22.95 3.14
N LYS A 48 20.38 -22.51 4.11
CA LYS A 48 21.44 -23.33 4.69
C LYS A 48 20.92 -24.44 5.63
N HIS A 49 19.83 -24.21 6.36
CA HIS A 49 19.41 -25.11 7.45
C HIS A 49 17.97 -25.64 7.34
N GLY A 50 17.11 -25.02 6.54
CA GLY A 50 15.67 -25.30 6.46
C GLY A 50 15.20 -25.78 5.08
N ALA A 51 15.93 -25.47 4.01
CA ALA A 51 15.61 -25.94 2.67
C ALA A 51 16.20 -27.33 2.41
N GLN A 52 15.46 -28.17 1.66
CA GLN A 52 16.04 -29.38 1.07
C GLN A 52 17.10 -29.01 0.03
N ALA A 53 17.99 -29.95 -0.33
CA ALA A 53 19.06 -29.68 -1.29
C ALA A 53 18.50 -29.12 -2.60
N THR A 54 18.97 -27.93 -2.99
CA THR A 54 18.45 -27.17 -4.13
C THR A 54 19.56 -26.59 -4.98
N THR A 55 19.32 -26.49 -6.27
CA THR A 55 20.28 -25.97 -7.26
C THR A 55 20.67 -24.51 -6.99
N ALA A 56 21.93 -24.18 -7.27
CA ALA A 56 22.40 -22.78 -7.27
C ALA A 56 21.58 -21.95 -8.30
N GLY A 57 21.30 -20.68 -7.98
CA GLY A 57 20.54 -19.78 -8.86
C GLY A 57 19.04 -19.66 -8.57
N GLN A 58 18.46 -20.51 -7.71
CA GLN A 58 17.09 -20.33 -7.21
C GLN A 58 17.08 -19.57 -5.89
N LEU A 59 16.19 -18.57 -5.76
CA LEU A 59 15.86 -17.92 -4.50
C LEU A 59 14.80 -18.76 -3.78
N ILE A 60 15.10 -19.19 -2.56
CA ILE A 60 14.23 -20.08 -1.77
C ILE A 60 13.70 -19.34 -0.57
N LEU A 61 12.38 -19.25 -0.51
CA LEU A 61 11.68 -18.54 0.54
C LEU A 61 10.89 -19.55 1.40
N PRO A 62 10.88 -19.40 2.73
CA PRO A 62 9.94 -20.14 3.56
C PRO A 62 8.52 -19.62 3.33
N GLU A 63 7.53 -20.52 3.40
CA GLU A 63 6.13 -20.21 3.07
C GLU A 63 5.57 -19.00 3.86
N THR A 64 5.90 -18.92 5.16
CA THR A 64 5.49 -17.85 6.07
C THR A 64 6.10 -16.49 5.75
N LEU A 65 7.23 -16.44 5.04
CA LEU A 65 7.94 -15.20 4.68
C LEU A 65 8.02 -14.99 3.16
N LYS A 66 7.20 -15.69 2.37
CA LYS A 66 7.19 -15.53 0.90
C LYS A 66 6.88 -14.10 0.43
N LEU A 67 6.14 -13.35 1.26
CA LEU A 67 5.81 -11.93 1.02
C LEU A 67 6.77 -10.96 1.72
N LEU A 68 7.72 -11.43 2.52
CA LEU A 68 8.71 -10.56 3.17
C LEU A 68 9.48 -9.69 2.16
N PRO A 69 9.92 -10.18 0.98
CA PRO A 69 10.61 -9.33 0.03
C PRO A 69 9.78 -8.16 -0.48
N VAL A 70 8.48 -8.35 -0.78
CA VAL A 70 7.62 -7.26 -1.25
C VAL A 70 7.34 -6.25 -0.14
N TYR A 71 7.16 -6.71 1.10
CA TYR A 71 6.97 -5.83 2.26
C TYR A 71 8.23 -5.01 2.56
N VAL A 72 9.41 -5.63 2.49
CA VAL A 72 10.69 -4.91 2.65
C VAL A 72 10.88 -3.90 1.52
N ALA A 73 10.69 -4.30 0.27
CA ALA A 73 10.78 -3.38 -0.87
C ALA A 73 9.85 -2.17 -0.72
N SER A 74 8.63 -2.41 -0.23
CA SER A 74 7.62 -1.36 -0.01
C SER A 74 8.01 -0.45 1.16
N LEU A 75 8.49 -1.00 2.28
CA LEU A 75 9.00 -0.21 3.41
C LEU A 75 10.16 0.70 2.98
N LEU A 76 11.07 0.21 2.14
CA LEU A 76 12.21 0.99 1.62
C LEU A 76 11.78 2.16 0.71
N LYS A 77 10.55 2.16 0.22
CA LYS A 77 9.95 3.28 -0.53
C LYS A 77 9.20 4.26 0.38
N SER A 78 9.00 3.91 1.66
CA SER A 78 8.33 4.79 2.61
C SER A 78 9.04 6.13 2.71
N ASP A 79 8.24 7.17 2.57
CA ASP A 79 8.58 8.56 2.78
C ASP A 79 9.25 8.85 4.12
N ALA A 80 8.93 8.08 5.16
CA ALA A 80 9.56 8.21 6.47
C ALA A 80 11.08 7.92 6.42
N LEU A 81 11.49 6.99 5.54
CA LEU A 81 12.89 6.60 5.34
C LEU A 81 13.58 7.40 4.25
N THR A 82 12.93 7.61 3.11
CA THR A 82 13.55 8.24 1.92
C THR A 82 13.75 9.73 2.11
N GLY A 83 12.87 10.41 2.86
CA GLY A 83 12.91 11.87 3.02
C GLY A 83 12.81 12.55 1.66
N THR A 84 11.65 12.41 1.01
CA THR A 84 11.41 12.96 -0.32
C THR A 84 11.38 14.50 -0.31
N LEU A 85 11.78 15.13 -1.43
CA LEU A 85 11.73 16.60 -1.60
C LEU A 85 10.31 17.17 -1.49
N THR A 86 9.30 16.31 -1.61
CA THR A 86 7.88 16.66 -1.55
C THR A 86 7.32 16.70 -0.13
N LEU A 87 8.06 16.22 0.87
CA LEU A 87 7.62 16.17 2.26
C LEU A 87 8.32 17.22 3.11
N THR A 88 7.53 17.94 3.90
CA THR A 88 8.08 18.85 4.89
C THR A 88 8.72 18.07 6.05
N THR A 89 9.60 18.72 6.80
CA THR A 89 10.19 18.14 8.02
C THR A 89 9.10 17.76 9.02
N ASP A 90 8.05 18.56 9.13
CA ASP A 90 6.93 18.32 10.04
C ASP A 90 6.12 17.09 9.62
N ASP A 91 5.80 16.97 8.32
CA ASP A 91 5.09 15.80 7.80
C ASP A 91 5.89 14.51 8.02
N ARG A 92 7.21 14.57 7.80
CA ARG A 92 8.10 13.43 8.04
C ARG A 92 8.17 13.06 9.52
N SER A 93 8.30 14.06 10.40
CA SER A 93 8.28 13.87 11.86
C SER A 93 6.97 13.23 12.32
N TRP A 94 5.84 13.72 11.81
CA TRP A 94 4.52 13.15 12.03
C TRP A 94 4.42 11.69 11.54
N LEU A 95 4.91 11.39 10.34
CA LEU A 95 4.94 10.03 9.78
C LEU A 95 5.73 9.06 10.67
N ILE A 96 6.93 9.46 11.10
CA ILE A 96 7.80 8.66 11.99
C ILE A 96 7.08 8.38 13.30
N HIS A 97 6.52 9.41 13.94
CA HIS A 97 5.76 9.26 15.18
C HIS A 97 4.56 8.33 15.01
N ARG A 98 3.83 8.50 13.91
CA ARG A 98 2.67 7.68 13.59
C ARG A 98 3.05 6.21 13.43
N LEU A 99 4.11 5.90 12.66
CA LEU A 99 4.60 4.54 12.47
C LEU A 99 5.07 3.88 13.77
N MET A 100 5.69 4.65 14.66
CA MET A 100 6.06 4.16 16.00
C MET A 100 4.85 3.74 16.84
N SER A 101 3.70 4.37 16.65
CA SER A 101 2.46 4.10 17.38
C SER A 101 1.54 3.04 16.73
N MET A 102 1.79 2.67 15.46
CA MET A 102 0.91 1.75 14.76
C MET A 102 0.93 0.33 15.37
N ASN A 103 -0.25 -0.28 15.41
CA ASN A 103 -0.41 -1.71 15.65
C ASN A 103 -0.03 -2.51 14.39
N ILE A 104 -0.01 -3.83 14.51
CA ILE A 104 0.40 -4.73 13.43
C ILE A 104 -0.41 -4.48 12.15
N LYS A 105 -1.75 -4.49 12.25
CA LYS A 105 -2.66 -4.27 11.10
C LYS A 105 -2.45 -2.92 10.42
N GLY A 106 -2.27 -1.87 11.21
CA GLY A 106 -2.03 -0.51 10.69
C GLY A 106 -0.69 -0.41 9.98
N THR A 107 0.36 -1.05 10.50
CA THR A 107 1.66 -1.10 9.84
C THR A 107 1.61 -1.89 8.55
N SER A 108 0.94 -3.05 8.51
CA SER A 108 0.80 -3.82 7.27
C SER A 108 0.09 -3.02 6.18
N ALA A 109 -1.03 -2.36 6.50
CA ALA A 109 -1.74 -1.52 5.55
C ALA A 109 -0.94 -0.29 5.10
N TYR A 110 -0.09 0.28 5.97
CA TYR A 110 0.79 1.37 5.58
C TYR A 110 1.90 0.91 4.63
N ILE A 111 2.55 -0.22 4.93
CA ILE A 111 3.64 -0.77 4.13
C ILE A 111 3.13 -1.24 2.77
N TYR A 112 2.03 -1.97 2.75
CA TYR A 112 1.40 -2.48 1.54
C TYR A 112 -0.08 -2.05 1.53
N PRO A 113 -0.40 -0.93 0.84
CA PRO A 113 -1.77 -0.43 0.73
C PRO A 113 -2.76 -1.48 0.26
N ARG A 114 -4.02 -1.35 0.69
CA ARG A 114 -5.09 -2.25 0.22
C ARG A 114 -5.84 -1.58 -0.91
N ILE A 115 -6.05 -2.33 -2.00
CA ILE A 115 -6.77 -1.84 -3.19
C ILE A 115 -7.96 -2.75 -3.46
N TYR A 116 -9.14 -2.14 -3.57
CA TYR A 116 -10.40 -2.83 -3.80
C TYR A 116 -11.08 -2.28 -5.07
N PRO A 117 -11.51 -3.15 -6.00
CA PRO A 117 -12.31 -2.72 -7.14
C PRO A 117 -13.71 -2.30 -6.71
N LEU A 118 -14.15 -1.12 -7.12
CA LEU A 118 -15.48 -0.57 -6.83
C LEU A 118 -16.48 -0.81 -7.97
N HIS A 119 -15.99 -0.88 -9.21
CA HIS A 119 -16.81 -1.01 -10.41
C HIS A 119 -17.46 -2.39 -10.56
N THR A 120 -16.97 -3.40 -9.82
CA THR A 120 -17.51 -4.77 -9.78
C THR A 120 -18.17 -5.09 -8.43
N LEU A 121 -18.53 -4.07 -7.64
CA LEU A 121 -18.96 -4.26 -6.27
C LEU A 121 -20.44 -4.66 -6.20
N GLU A 122 -20.71 -5.85 -5.67
CA GLU A 122 -22.05 -6.37 -5.41
C GLU A 122 -22.29 -6.48 -3.90
N GLU A 123 -23.56 -6.51 -3.47
CA GLU A 123 -23.91 -6.45 -2.04
C GLU A 123 -23.35 -7.66 -1.25
N ASN A 124 -23.37 -8.85 -1.86
CA ASN A 124 -22.93 -10.09 -1.22
C ASN A 124 -21.40 -10.30 -1.27
N SER A 125 -20.65 -9.38 -1.87
CA SER A 125 -19.20 -9.50 -2.11
C SER A 125 -18.40 -8.35 -1.49
N ILE A 126 -18.83 -7.84 -0.33
CA ILE A 126 -18.16 -6.77 0.41
C ILE A 126 -17.41 -7.36 1.63
N PRO A 127 -16.08 -7.17 1.77
CA PRO A 127 -15.18 -6.53 0.81
C PRO A 127 -14.91 -7.43 -0.41
N PRO A 128 -14.66 -6.83 -1.59
CA PRO A 128 -14.24 -7.61 -2.75
C PRO A 128 -12.80 -8.09 -2.56
N SER A 129 -12.38 -9.06 -3.39
CA SER A 129 -10.98 -9.50 -3.42
C SER A 129 -10.04 -8.35 -3.75
N MET A 130 -8.98 -8.21 -2.96
CA MET A 130 -7.97 -7.18 -3.18
C MET A 130 -7.17 -7.44 -4.46
N ILE A 131 -6.70 -6.37 -5.09
CA ILE A 131 -5.73 -6.43 -6.19
C ILE A 131 -4.35 -5.94 -5.73
N ARG A 132 -3.32 -6.31 -6.50
CA ARG A 132 -1.93 -5.92 -6.22
C ARG A 132 -1.69 -4.43 -6.37
N CYS A 133 -0.74 -3.90 -5.60
CA CYS A 133 -0.26 -2.52 -5.65
C CYS A 133 0.60 -2.22 -6.89
N LEU A 134 0.02 -2.39 -8.07
CA LEU A 134 0.69 -2.30 -9.36
C LEU A 134 -0.23 -1.63 -10.39
N TYR A 135 0.28 -0.62 -11.08
CA TYR A 135 -0.53 0.22 -11.98
C TYR A 135 -1.17 -0.58 -13.13
N GLU A 136 -0.49 -1.61 -13.64
CA GLU A 136 -1.03 -2.50 -14.70
C GLU A 136 -2.35 -3.20 -14.31
N ARG A 137 -2.68 -3.27 -13.00
CA ARG A 137 -3.89 -3.90 -12.50
C ARG A 137 -5.11 -2.98 -12.54
N PHE A 138 -4.91 -1.70 -12.84
CA PHE A 138 -5.97 -0.73 -12.96
C PHE A 138 -6.45 -0.66 -14.41
N ALA A 139 -7.71 -1.05 -14.63
CA ALA A 139 -8.36 -0.86 -15.91
C ALA A 139 -8.82 0.59 -16.11
N ASP A 140 -8.65 1.14 -17.32
CA ASP A 140 -9.15 2.47 -17.71
C ASP A 140 -10.68 2.59 -17.59
N THR A 141 -11.41 1.47 -17.62
CA THR A 141 -12.86 1.40 -17.44
C THR A 141 -13.28 1.17 -15.99
N GLY A 142 -12.32 1.07 -15.07
CA GLY A 142 -12.55 0.69 -13.69
C GLY A 142 -12.54 1.86 -12.70
N ALA A 143 -13.13 1.61 -11.53
CA ALA A 143 -13.02 2.44 -10.34
C ALA A 143 -12.45 1.59 -9.20
N TYR A 144 -11.56 2.17 -8.38
CA TYR A 144 -10.86 1.46 -7.31
C TYR A 144 -10.73 2.35 -6.08
N VAL A 145 -10.84 1.79 -4.89
CA VAL A 145 -10.42 2.45 -3.65
C VAL A 145 -9.07 1.90 -3.22
N ILE A 146 -8.16 2.79 -2.86
CA ILE A 146 -6.88 2.48 -2.21
C ILE A 146 -6.85 3.12 -0.83
N GLU A 147 -6.26 2.43 0.14
CA GLU A 147 -6.08 2.95 1.50
C GLU A 147 -4.76 2.44 2.10
N ASN A 148 -4.14 3.25 2.95
CA ASN A 148 -2.91 2.89 3.66
C ASN A 148 -3.01 3.06 5.18
N GLY A 149 -4.21 3.19 5.73
CA GLY A 149 -4.49 3.45 7.14
C GLY A 149 -4.35 4.92 7.57
N LEU A 150 -3.85 5.82 6.71
CA LEU A 150 -3.75 7.26 6.96
C LEU A 150 -4.66 8.06 6.03
N VAL A 151 -4.73 7.66 4.77
CA VAL A 151 -5.48 8.33 3.71
C VAL A 151 -6.12 7.28 2.80
N MET A 152 -7.18 7.70 2.12
CA MET A 152 -7.91 6.89 1.16
C MET A 152 -8.08 7.67 -0.15
N TYR A 153 -7.94 6.99 -1.27
CA TYR A 153 -8.24 7.54 -2.58
C TYR A 153 -9.24 6.66 -3.30
N ILE A 154 -10.18 7.26 -4.00
CA ILE A 154 -10.90 6.61 -5.09
C ILE A 154 -10.26 7.06 -6.39
N TRP A 155 -9.72 6.11 -7.14
CA TRP A 155 -9.20 6.34 -8.48
C TRP A 155 -10.27 5.93 -9.50
N LEU A 156 -10.47 6.80 -10.50
CA LEU A 156 -11.44 6.61 -11.58
C LEU A 156 -10.70 6.56 -12.91
N GLY A 157 -10.91 5.48 -13.66
CA GLY A 157 -10.32 5.31 -14.98
C GLY A 157 -10.88 6.30 -16.00
N SER A 158 -10.08 6.64 -17.01
CA SER A 158 -10.44 7.64 -18.03
C SER A 158 -11.62 7.23 -18.93
N GLN A 159 -11.94 5.92 -18.99
CA GLN A 159 -13.02 5.32 -19.77
C GLN A 159 -14.10 4.71 -18.87
N LEU A 160 -14.14 5.08 -17.59
CA LEU A 160 -15.17 4.63 -16.66
C LEU A 160 -16.56 5.13 -17.11
N ASP A 161 -17.56 4.23 -17.06
CA ASP A 161 -18.95 4.57 -17.37
C ASP A 161 -19.43 5.76 -16.52
N PRO A 162 -19.87 6.88 -17.12
CA PRO A 162 -20.41 8.04 -16.40
C PRO A 162 -21.55 7.69 -15.43
N THR A 163 -22.29 6.60 -15.70
CA THR A 163 -23.35 6.09 -14.81
C THR A 163 -22.82 5.77 -13.42
N PHE A 164 -21.59 5.24 -13.31
CA PHE A 164 -20.93 5.01 -12.01
C PHE A 164 -20.78 6.32 -11.24
N VAL A 165 -20.32 7.38 -11.91
CA VAL A 165 -20.10 8.69 -11.28
C VAL A 165 -21.41 9.30 -10.80
N GLN A 166 -22.47 9.17 -11.59
CA GLN A 166 -23.80 9.62 -11.20
C GLN A 166 -24.33 8.85 -9.99
N TYR A 167 -24.20 7.53 -9.98
CA TYR A 167 -24.72 6.70 -8.89
C TYR A 167 -23.92 6.79 -7.61
N VAL A 168 -22.61 7.04 -7.66
CA VAL A 168 -21.75 7.10 -6.46
C VAL A 168 -21.58 8.52 -5.94
N PHE A 169 -21.44 9.50 -6.83
CA PHE A 169 -21.12 10.89 -6.47
C PHE A 169 -22.24 11.89 -6.75
N GLY A 170 -23.28 11.50 -7.49
CA GLY A 170 -24.38 12.41 -7.84
C GLY A 170 -23.97 13.47 -8.87
N LEU A 171 -22.84 13.25 -9.55
CA LEU A 171 -22.28 14.17 -10.54
C LEU A 171 -22.55 13.63 -11.96
N PRO A 172 -22.71 14.51 -12.96
CA PRO A 172 -23.06 14.08 -14.32
C PRO A 172 -21.91 13.34 -15.02
N SER A 173 -20.66 13.63 -14.66
CA SER A 173 -19.47 12.98 -15.24
C SER A 173 -18.24 13.20 -14.36
N ALA A 174 -17.18 12.44 -14.63
CA ALA A 174 -15.93 12.54 -13.90
C ALA A 174 -15.30 13.94 -13.97
N SER A 175 -15.50 14.69 -15.08
CA SER A 175 -14.97 16.05 -15.23
C SER A 175 -15.46 17.06 -14.19
N HIS A 176 -16.55 16.77 -13.48
CA HIS A 176 -17.11 17.62 -12.42
C HIS A 176 -16.54 17.31 -11.03
N ILE A 177 -15.68 16.31 -10.91
CA ILE A 177 -15.08 15.89 -9.65
C ILE A 177 -14.05 16.92 -9.21
N GLN A 178 -14.22 17.42 -7.98
CA GLN A 178 -13.22 18.21 -7.29
C GLN A 178 -12.52 17.30 -6.26
N PRO A 179 -11.24 16.95 -6.43
CA PRO A 179 -10.62 15.84 -5.70
C PRO A 179 -10.74 15.87 -4.17
N GLU A 180 -10.67 17.06 -3.57
CA GLU A 180 -10.74 17.22 -2.13
C GLU A 180 -12.15 17.44 -1.56
N LYS A 181 -13.10 17.84 -2.42
CA LYS A 181 -14.46 18.17 -2.01
C LYS A 181 -15.45 17.05 -2.32
N CYS A 182 -15.09 16.17 -3.26
CA CYS A 182 -15.94 15.06 -3.67
C CYS A 182 -15.96 14.00 -2.57
N ARG A 183 -17.18 13.66 -2.13
CA ARG A 183 -17.43 12.57 -1.19
C ARG A 183 -18.45 11.63 -1.83
N ALA A 184 -18.41 10.34 -1.49
CA ALA A 184 -19.52 9.46 -1.83
C ALA A 184 -20.80 10.04 -1.18
N VAL A 185 -21.79 10.38 -2.00
CA VAL A 185 -23.03 11.02 -1.54
C VAL A 185 -23.99 9.91 -1.11
N GLU A 186 -24.83 10.19 -0.10
CA GLU A 186 -25.89 9.29 0.30
C GLU A 186 -27.00 9.28 -0.75
N LEU A 187 -26.82 8.45 -1.77
CA LEU A 187 -27.78 8.26 -2.84
C LEU A 187 -28.53 6.94 -2.60
N ASP A 188 -29.82 6.96 -2.92
CA ASP A 188 -30.68 5.78 -2.76
C ASP A 188 -30.56 4.86 -3.97
N ASN A 189 -29.38 4.25 -4.14
CA ASN A 189 -29.15 3.18 -5.10
C ASN A 189 -28.19 2.13 -4.51
N PRO A 190 -28.26 0.86 -4.98
CA PRO A 190 -27.45 -0.22 -4.44
C PRO A 190 -25.94 0.03 -4.52
N LEU A 191 -25.44 0.59 -5.62
CA LEU A 191 -24.02 0.85 -5.82
C LEU A 191 -23.48 1.87 -4.81
N SER A 192 -24.18 3.00 -4.61
CA SER A 192 -23.83 3.99 -3.59
C SER A 192 -23.81 3.38 -2.19
N LYS A 193 -24.83 2.57 -1.84
CA LYS A 193 -24.89 1.88 -0.54
C LYS A 193 -23.69 0.96 -0.37
N ASN A 194 -23.40 0.11 -1.36
CA ASN A 194 -22.28 -0.83 -1.32
C ASN A 194 -20.92 -0.14 -1.20
N VAL A 195 -20.69 0.92 -1.99
CA VAL A 195 -19.46 1.72 -1.90
C VAL A 195 -19.33 2.33 -0.51
N ARG A 196 -20.39 2.96 0.03
CA ARG A 196 -20.36 3.54 1.38
C ARG A 196 -20.12 2.48 2.46
N THR A 197 -20.74 1.31 2.36
CA THR A 197 -20.52 0.18 3.27
C THR A 197 -19.05 -0.25 3.28
N LEU A 198 -18.43 -0.41 2.10
CA LEU A 198 -17.01 -0.73 1.99
C LEU A 198 -16.12 0.37 2.59
N LEU A 199 -16.37 1.63 2.26
CA LEU A 199 -15.58 2.76 2.78
C LEU A 199 -15.68 2.88 4.31
N ASN A 200 -16.88 2.66 4.88
CA ASN A 200 -17.10 2.69 6.32
C ASN A 200 -16.44 1.50 7.01
N MET A 201 -16.60 0.29 6.48
CA MET A 201 -15.93 -0.90 7.01
C MET A 201 -14.41 -0.73 7.05
N ILE A 202 -13.81 -0.17 5.98
CA ILE A 202 -12.37 0.12 5.97
C ILE A 202 -11.99 1.13 7.06
N ARG A 203 -12.82 2.15 7.29
CA ARG A 203 -12.58 3.16 8.34
C ARG A 203 -12.76 2.61 9.75
N ASP A 204 -13.72 1.73 9.97
CA ASP A 204 -14.00 1.11 11.26
C ASP A 204 -12.84 0.22 11.74
N GLU A 205 -12.03 -0.28 10.81
CA GLU A 205 -10.79 -0.98 11.15
C GLU A 205 -9.64 -0.06 11.60
N ARG A 206 -9.82 1.27 11.59
CA ARG A 206 -8.77 2.25 11.85
C ARG A 206 -9.15 3.18 13.01
N ASN A 207 -8.16 3.48 13.86
CA ASN A 207 -8.35 4.37 15.01
C ASN A 207 -8.40 5.86 14.62
N SER A 208 -8.22 6.21 13.34
CA SER A 208 -8.25 7.59 12.88
C SER A 208 -8.97 7.68 11.56
N TYR A 209 -9.74 8.75 11.40
CA TYR A 209 -10.50 8.98 10.20
C TYR A 209 -9.56 9.24 9.01
N MET A 210 -9.68 8.43 7.97
CA MET A 210 -8.94 8.61 6.73
C MET A 210 -9.67 9.61 5.82
N LYS A 211 -8.98 10.72 5.51
CA LYS A 211 -9.45 11.67 4.49
C LYS A 211 -9.55 10.93 3.16
N LEU A 212 -10.67 11.12 2.48
CA LEU A 212 -10.95 10.54 1.17
C LEU A 212 -10.68 11.59 0.09
N PHE A 213 -9.94 11.20 -0.93
CA PHE A 213 -9.75 11.96 -2.16
C PHE A 213 -10.34 11.19 -3.34
N VAL A 214 -10.89 11.89 -4.33
CA VAL A 214 -11.38 11.27 -5.56
C VAL A 214 -10.57 11.80 -6.73
N ILE A 215 -9.80 10.94 -7.39
CA ILE A 215 -8.90 11.33 -8.47
C ILE A 215 -9.28 10.62 -9.76
N GLN A 216 -8.99 11.27 -10.88
CA GLN A 216 -9.15 10.70 -12.20
C GLN A 216 -7.80 10.25 -12.75
N GLN A 217 -7.82 9.26 -13.64
CA GLN A 217 -6.65 8.91 -14.42
C GLN A 217 -6.16 10.14 -15.20
N ARG A 218 -4.85 10.40 -15.17
CA ARG A 218 -4.19 11.61 -15.72
C ARG A 218 -4.47 12.92 -14.98
N ASP A 219 -5.15 12.90 -13.84
CA ASP A 219 -5.23 14.05 -12.93
C ASP A 219 -3.81 14.40 -12.42
N PRO A 220 -3.44 15.68 -12.22
CA PRO A 220 -2.14 16.05 -11.63
C PRO A 220 -1.82 15.32 -10.31
N LEU A 221 -2.85 15.03 -9.50
CA LEU A 221 -2.71 14.32 -8.23
C LEU A 221 -2.47 12.81 -8.39
N GLU A 222 -2.65 12.25 -9.59
CA GLU A 222 -2.36 10.85 -9.87
C GLU A 222 -0.89 10.51 -9.59
N SER A 223 0.02 11.48 -9.78
CA SER A 223 1.45 11.33 -9.44
C SER A 223 1.67 10.94 -7.97
N PHE A 224 0.95 11.56 -7.04
CA PHE A 224 0.99 11.21 -5.62
C PHE A 224 0.32 9.87 -5.35
N PHE A 225 -0.78 9.56 -6.05
CA PHE A 225 -1.43 8.26 -5.94
C PHE A 225 -0.51 7.10 -6.35
N LYS A 226 0.30 7.29 -7.40
CA LYS A 226 1.25 6.29 -7.88
C LYS A 226 2.32 5.92 -6.83
N ASN A 227 2.56 6.76 -5.83
CA ASN A 227 3.46 6.42 -4.71
C ASN A 227 2.93 5.28 -3.83
N TYR A 228 1.62 5.02 -3.85
CA TYR A 228 1.01 3.89 -3.14
C TYR A 228 1.04 2.58 -3.94
N LEU A 229 1.45 2.63 -5.21
CA LEU A 229 1.64 1.44 -6.06
C LEU A 229 3.04 0.87 -5.83
N VAL A 230 3.23 0.35 -4.62
CA VAL A 230 4.54 0.02 -4.06
C VAL A 230 5.32 -1.07 -4.81
N GLU A 231 4.70 -1.79 -5.75
CA GLU A 231 5.39 -2.77 -6.59
C GLU A 231 6.06 -2.15 -7.82
N ASP A 232 5.55 -1.00 -8.30
CA ASP A 232 6.11 -0.26 -9.43
C ASP A 232 7.44 0.42 -9.08
N LYS A 233 8.16 0.91 -10.09
CA LYS A 233 9.32 1.77 -9.85
C LYS A 233 8.90 3.03 -9.11
N GLY A 234 9.65 3.39 -8.07
CA GLY A 234 9.34 4.57 -7.27
C GLY A 234 9.51 5.86 -8.10
N PHE A 235 8.74 6.89 -7.78
CA PHE A 235 8.79 8.19 -8.49
C PHE A 235 10.20 8.79 -8.55
N THR A 236 11.02 8.58 -7.51
CA THR A 236 12.41 9.03 -7.45
C THR A 236 13.42 8.07 -8.09
N GLY A 237 12.96 7.17 -8.98
CA GLY A 237 13.82 6.15 -9.61
C GLY A 237 14.15 4.96 -8.72
N GLY A 238 13.36 4.71 -7.67
CA GLY A 238 13.53 3.53 -6.81
C GLY A 238 13.23 2.22 -7.55
N ALA A 239 13.92 1.14 -7.17
CA ALA A 239 13.74 -0.20 -7.74
C ALA A 239 12.27 -0.67 -7.70
N SER A 240 11.81 -1.37 -8.75
CA SER A 240 10.55 -2.12 -8.69
C SER A 240 10.66 -3.32 -7.75
N TYR A 241 9.54 -3.98 -7.45
CA TYR A 241 9.58 -5.24 -6.68
C TYR A 241 10.44 -6.30 -7.37
N VAL A 242 10.35 -6.41 -8.70
CA VAL A 242 11.14 -7.37 -9.48
C VAL A 242 12.63 -7.04 -9.41
N ASP A 243 13.00 -5.76 -9.58
CA ASP A 243 14.40 -5.32 -9.46
C ASP A 243 14.96 -5.61 -8.05
N PHE A 244 14.14 -5.41 -7.01
CA PHE A 244 14.52 -5.71 -5.63
C PHE A 244 14.77 -7.21 -5.40
N LEU A 245 13.94 -8.09 -5.98
CA LEU A 245 14.15 -9.53 -5.90
C LEU A 245 15.45 -9.98 -6.57
N TYR A 246 15.87 -9.35 -7.67
CA TYR A 246 17.15 -9.65 -8.30
C TYR A 246 18.36 -9.17 -7.48
N HIS A 247 18.19 -8.08 -6.71
CA HIS A 247 19.23 -7.55 -5.83
C HIS A 247 19.39 -8.37 -4.54
N LEU A 248 18.30 -8.97 -4.06
CA LEU A 248 18.23 -9.73 -2.81
C LEU A 248 18.91 -11.11 -2.92
#